data_AF-A0A1W2H4E9-F1
#
_entry.id   AF-A0A1W2H4E9-F1
#
_cell.length_a   1.000
_cell.length_b   1.000
_cell.length_c   1.000
_cell.angle_alpha   90.00
_cell.angle_beta   90.00
_cell.angle_gamma   90.00
#
_symmetry.space_group_name_H-M   'P 1'
#
loop_
_entity.id
_entity.type
_entity.pdbx_description
1 polymer ?
#
loop_
_entity_poly.entity_id
_entity_poly.type
_entity_poly.pdbx_seq_one_letter_code
_entity_poly.pdbx_strand_id
1 'polypeptide(L)'
;MKYLLFLIAGFCLCSCQNDSEQEPIIDLGPRPYSERETLKALEKHPAFIDVAVVPKEGSDPEYFFVLELESHEEPKILSPVESKMVCEFYFTSGSVENCPSLYHYLYLQLGNRNPLERVYVAVSGEIKASHQSDELPGAPFILNKLEKITHCQATWAERNSEEVLTDIPWRFVGFIDNSDQIYSHPACEDQNFQLFFRSEIDPVDPPFLIGDDPAIKYFFIKSSVWVRQKPGSWIKVYTQTQENKIAISTALFPLLTNPGPAILPSNNYNILTREVINKYDSLQLLLRQGDEIEYNIKNNLMKLYNPKNDLGALFVKD
;
A
#
# COMPACT_ATOMS: atom_id res chain seq x y z
N MET A 1 57.38 -19.67 -60.91
CA MET A 1 58.77 -19.93 -60.47
C MET A 1 59.47 -18.58 -60.31
N LYS A 2 60.05 -18.30 -59.13
CA LYS A 2 61.02 -17.22 -58.83
C LYS A 2 60.45 -15.78 -58.79
N TYR A 3 60.27 -15.19 -57.60
CA TYR A 3 61.23 -14.59 -56.65
C TYR A 3 61.41 -13.07 -56.86
N LEU A 4 60.88 -12.32 -55.89
CA LEU A 4 61.63 -11.45 -54.97
C LEU A 4 62.10 -10.04 -55.43
N LEU A 5 61.53 -9.05 -54.73
CA LEU A 5 62.17 -7.89 -54.03
C LEU A 5 62.81 -6.73 -54.83
N PHE A 6 62.28 -5.51 -54.64
CA PHE A 6 62.80 -4.38 -53.81
C PHE A 6 62.01 -3.10 -54.19
N LEU A 7 61.15 -2.56 -53.31
CA LEU A 7 61.39 -1.46 -52.35
C LEU A 7 61.84 -0.14 -53.00
N ILE A 8 61.06 0.94 -52.82
CA ILE A 8 61.50 2.20 -52.19
C ILE A 8 60.29 3.09 -51.82
N ALA A 9 60.40 3.58 -50.59
CA ALA A 9 59.71 4.62 -49.85
C ALA A 9 58.82 5.64 -50.56
N GLY A 10 57.66 5.87 -49.94
CA GLY A 10 56.82 7.05 -50.12
C GLY A 10 55.94 7.24 -48.89
N PHE A 11 56.55 7.52 -47.74
CA PHE A 11 55.88 7.99 -46.53
C PHE A 11 55.24 9.36 -46.84
N CYS A 12 53.93 9.40 -47.03
CA CYS A 12 53.13 10.62 -46.87
C CYS A 12 52.24 10.43 -45.66
N LEU A 13 52.80 10.73 -44.48
CA LEU A 13 52.04 11.10 -43.31
C LEU A 13 51.33 12.43 -43.62
N CYS A 14 50.08 12.35 -44.09
CA CYS A 14 49.18 13.49 -43.95
C CYS A 14 48.72 13.51 -42.49
N SER A 15 49.49 14.21 -41.67
CA SER A 15 49.08 14.74 -40.39
C SER A 15 47.92 15.72 -40.61
N CYS A 16 46.69 15.22 -40.61
CA CYS A 16 45.54 16.06 -40.26
C CYS A 16 45.51 16.14 -38.73
N GLN A 17 46.36 17.04 -38.24
CA GLN A 17 46.38 17.53 -36.89
C GLN A 17 45.09 18.32 -36.70
N ASN A 18 44.03 17.63 -36.29
CA ASN A 18 42.84 18.27 -35.74
C ASN A 18 43.17 18.53 -34.27
N ASP A 19 43.96 19.58 -34.04
CA ASP A 19 44.02 20.28 -32.76
C ASP A 19 42.67 20.99 -32.58
N SER A 20 41.60 20.21 -32.37
CA SER A 20 40.55 20.70 -31.49
C SER A 20 41.08 20.42 -30.10
N GLU A 21 41.66 21.43 -29.48
CA GLU A 21 41.67 21.55 -28.03
C GLU A 21 40.23 21.29 -27.59
N GLN A 22 39.93 20.04 -27.23
CA GLN A 22 38.78 19.75 -26.40
C GLN A 22 39.13 20.46 -25.10
N GLU A 23 38.63 21.69 -24.96
CA GLU A 23 38.59 22.37 -23.68
C GLU A 23 38.22 21.31 -22.65
N PRO A 24 38.99 21.15 -21.57
CA PRO A 24 38.61 20.23 -20.52
C PRO A 24 37.17 20.58 -20.17
N ILE A 25 36.24 19.67 -20.43
CA ILE A 25 34.87 19.82 -19.96
C ILE A 25 35.04 19.89 -18.46
N ILE A 26 35.01 21.12 -17.94
CA ILE A 26 34.99 21.36 -16.52
C ILE A 26 33.65 20.77 -16.11
N ASP A 27 33.69 19.54 -15.61
CA ASP A 27 32.57 18.94 -14.92
C ASP A 27 32.39 19.78 -13.65
N LEU A 28 31.55 20.81 -13.76
CA LEU A 28 31.28 21.80 -12.72
C LEU A 28 30.49 21.18 -11.54
N GLY A 29 30.49 19.85 -11.43
CA GLY A 29 29.65 19.10 -10.54
C GLY A 29 28.19 19.13 -10.99
N PRO A 30 27.36 18.27 -10.38
CA PRO A 30 25.94 18.25 -10.67
C PRO A 30 25.32 19.61 -10.32
N ARG A 31 24.66 20.25 -11.29
CA ARG A 31 23.77 21.39 -10.99
C ARG A 31 22.66 20.96 -10.03
N PRO A 32 22.14 21.86 -9.17
CA PRO A 32 20.97 21.59 -8.36
C PRO A 32 19.82 21.02 -9.21
N TYR A 33 19.09 20.02 -8.72
CA TYR A 33 18.03 19.35 -9.50
C TYR A 33 16.98 20.32 -10.07
N SER A 34 16.67 21.40 -9.34
CA SER A 34 15.76 22.46 -9.78
C SER A 34 16.23 23.20 -11.04
N GLU A 35 17.54 23.26 -11.28
CA GLU A 35 18.16 23.98 -12.40
C GLU A 35 18.47 23.06 -13.60
N ARG A 36 18.23 21.76 -13.46
CA ARG A 36 18.45 20.79 -14.54
C ARG A 36 17.32 20.85 -15.57
N GLU A 37 17.65 20.42 -16.78
CA GLU A 37 16.70 20.28 -17.88
C GLU A 37 15.53 19.38 -17.46
N THR A 38 14.30 19.85 -17.71
CA THR A 38 13.09 19.03 -17.56
C THR A 38 12.93 18.18 -18.80
N LEU A 39 13.04 16.86 -18.64
CA LEU A 39 12.82 15.90 -19.72
C LEU A 39 11.32 15.69 -20.00
N LYS A 40 10.51 15.67 -18.95
CA LYS A 40 9.05 15.45 -19.05
C LYS A 40 8.34 16.03 -17.83
N ALA A 41 7.18 16.64 -18.05
CA ALA A 41 6.26 17.02 -17.00
C ALA A 41 5.12 15.99 -16.90
N LEU A 42 4.77 15.60 -15.68
CA LEU A 42 3.67 14.69 -15.38
C LEU A 42 2.53 15.45 -14.72
N GLU A 43 1.31 15.22 -15.19
CA GLU A 43 0.08 15.74 -14.58
C GLU A 43 -0.79 14.57 -14.16
N LYS A 44 -1.04 14.44 -12.85
CA LYS A 44 -1.92 13.44 -12.22
C LYS A 44 -1.71 12.00 -12.73
N HIS A 45 -0.46 11.57 -12.84
CA HIS A 45 -0.13 10.23 -13.31
C HIS A 45 -0.23 9.21 -12.16
N PRO A 46 -0.84 8.03 -12.39
CA PRO A 46 -0.91 6.98 -11.38
C PRO A 46 0.46 6.36 -11.12
N ALA A 47 0.76 6.15 -9.84
CA ALA A 47 2.01 5.59 -9.37
C ALA A 47 1.83 4.83 -8.05
N PHE A 48 2.78 3.94 -7.74
CA PHE A 48 2.91 3.29 -6.45
C PHE A 48 4.05 3.91 -5.66
N ILE A 49 3.81 4.22 -4.38
CA ILE A 49 4.88 4.64 -3.46
C ILE A 49 5.59 3.39 -2.93
N ASP A 50 6.92 3.38 -3.04
CA ASP A 50 7.80 2.34 -2.53
C ASP A 50 9.06 2.94 -1.91
N VAL A 51 9.91 2.10 -1.32
CA VAL A 51 11.22 2.51 -0.81
C VAL A 51 12.32 1.62 -1.37
N ALA A 52 13.26 2.25 -2.07
CA ALA A 52 14.51 1.62 -2.48
C ALA A 52 15.51 1.63 -1.31
N VAL A 53 16.18 0.50 -1.13
CA VAL A 53 17.25 0.33 -0.15
C VAL A 53 18.57 0.28 -0.91
N VAL A 54 19.43 1.26 -0.69
CA VAL A 54 20.74 1.38 -1.33
C VAL A 54 21.81 1.01 -0.29
N PRO A 55 22.48 -0.14 -0.43
CA PRO A 55 23.55 -0.52 0.48
C PRO A 55 24.71 0.48 0.40
N LYS A 56 25.20 0.95 1.55
CA LYS A 56 26.43 1.74 1.64
C LYS A 56 27.54 0.91 2.27
N GLU A 57 28.74 0.95 1.68
CA GLU A 57 29.88 0.21 2.21
C GLU A 57 30.31 0.80 3.57
N GLY A 58 30.41 -0.04 4.60
CA GLY A 58 30.87 0.37 5.93
C GLY A 58 29.90 1.27 6.72
N SER A 59 28.65 1.41 6.30
CA SER A 59 27.62 2.18 7.01
C SER A 59 26.23 1.53 6.87
N ASP A 60 25.24 2.08 7.59
CA ASP A 60 23.86 1.64 7.45
C ASP A 60 23.35 1.91 6.01
N PRO A 61 22.47 1.04 5.47
CA PRO A 61 21.88 1.27 4.16
C PRO A 61 21.10 2.58 4.12
N GLU A 62 21.11 3.23 2.97
CA GLU A 62 20.30 4.43 2.73
C GLU A 62 18.94 4.05 2.13
N TYR A 63 17.93 4.82 2.51
CA TYR A 63 16.54 4.58 2.12
C TYR A 63 16.02 5.77 1.34
N PHE A 64 15.48 5.51 0.15
CA PHE A 64 14.91 6.53 -0.73
C PHE A 64 13.49 6.19 -1.08
N PHE A 65 12.57 7.16 -0.99
CA PHE A 65 11.29 7.00 -1.64
C PHE A 65 11.47 6.86 -3.14
N VAL A 66 10.69 5.97 -3.73
CA VAL A 66 10.56 5.85 -5.17
C VAL A 66 9.09 5.80 -5.55
N LEU A 67 8.77 6.34 -6.72
CA LEU A 67 7.45 6.30 -7.32
C LEU A 67 7.55 5.42 -8.57
N GLU A 68 6.92 4.24 -8.54
CA GLU A 68 6.80 3.39 -9.72
C GLU A 68 5.57 3.81 -10.51
N LEU A 69 5.76 4.39 -11.70
CA LEU A 69 4.67 4.75 -12.60
C LEU A 69 3.97 3.49 -13.11
N GLU A 70 2.65 3.54 -13.25
CA GLU A 70 1.87 2.44 -13.85
C GLU A 70 2.07 2.35 -15.38
N SER A 71 2.68 3.37 -16.01
CA SER A 71 2.89 3.42 -17.46
C SER A 71 3.95 2.43 -17.95
N HIS A 72 3.80 1.98 -19.20
CA HIS A 72 4.83 1.23 -19.92
C HIS A 72 5.97 2.11 -20.49
N GLU A 73 5.92 3.43 -20.25
CA GLU A 73 6.93 4.38 -20.72
C GLU A 73 8.06 4.54 -19.71
N GLU A 74 9.29 4.74 -20.20
CA GLU A 74 10.45 5.08 -19.37
C GLU A 74 10.52 6.60 -19.09
N PRO A 75 11.04 7.03 -17.93
CA PRO A 75 11.50 6.20 -16.82
C PRO A 75 10.35 5.62 -15.99
N LYS A 76 10.41 4.31 -15.72
CA LYS A 76 9.39 3.62 -14.91
C LYS A 76 9.45 3.97 -13.42
N ILE A 77 10.66 4.25 -12.91
CA ILE A 77 10.93 4.56 -11.50
C ILE A 77 11.42 5.99 -11.38
N LEU A 78 10.71 6.78 -10.58
CA LEU A 78 11.06 8.16 -10.25
C LEU A 78 11.55 8.26 -8.81
N SER A 79 12.59 9.04 -8.58
CA SER A 79 13.09 9.36 -7.24
C SER A 79 12.79 10.82 -6.90
N PRO A 80 11.84 11.09 -5.99
CA PRO A 80 11.62 12.44 -5.48
C PRO A 80 12.93 13.02 -4.93
N VAL A 81 13.34 14.18 -5.43
CA VAL A 81 14.58 14.85 -4.99
C VAL A 81 14.48 15.32 -3.53
N GLU A 82 13.27 15.57 -3.07
CA GLU A 82 12.94 15.88 -1.68
C GLU A 82 11.89 14.91 -1.17
N SER A 83 12.13 14.34 0.01
CA SER A 83 11.19 13.39 0.63
C SER A 83 10.04 14.08 1.37
N LYS A 84 10.11 15.40 1.60
CA LYS A 84 9.19 16.13 2.48
C LYS A 84 7.72 15.91 2.14
N MET A 85 7.32 16.05 0.88
CA MET A 85 5.92 15.90 0.47
C MET A 85 5.42 14.47 0.63
N VAL A 86 6.26 13.46 0.34
CA VAL A 86 5.92 12.05 0.57
C VAL A 86 5.80 11.78 2.07
N CYS A 87 6.64 12.41 2.90
CA CYS A 87 6.57 12.29 4.35
C CYS A 87 5.32 12.93 4.93
N GLU A 88 5.00 14.16 4.54
CA GLU A 88 3.80 14.88 4.99
C GLU A 88 2.52 14.18 4.54
N PHE A 89 2.56 13.42 3.45
CA PHE A 89 1.44 12.58 3.01
C PHE A 89 1.11 11.46 4.01
N TYR A 90 2.10 10.91 4.72
CA TYR A 90 1.89 9.86 5.73
C TYR A 90 1.85 10.38 7.16
N PHE A 91 2.75 11.30 7.50
CA PHE A 91 3.03 11.72 8.86
C PHE A 91 2.50 13.14 9.10
N THR A 92 1.35 13.26 9.76
CA THR A 92 0.65 14.56 9.99
C THR A 92 1.34 15.52 10.96
N SER A 93 2.41 15.13 11.66
CA SER A 93 3.11 16.03 12.58
C SER A 93 4.52 15.56 12.94
N GLY A 94 5.51 16.45 12.76
CA GLY A 94 6.85 16.31 13.31
C GLY A 94 7.88 15.92 12.27
N SER A 95 8.97 16.69 12.21
CA SER A 95 10.13 16.44 11.36
C SER A 95 10.62 15.00 11.52
N VAL A 96 10.38 14.16 10.52
CA VAL A 96 10.94 12.81 10.50
C VAL A 96 12.21 12.85 9.64
N GLU A 97 13.31 13.28 10.24
CA GLU A 97 14.62 12.82 9.79
C GLU A 97 14.54 11.28 9.71
N ASN A 98 14.89 10.69 8.56
CA ASN A 98 14.77 9.26 8.26
C ASN A 98 13.36 8.73 7.93
N CYS A 99 12.45 9.58 7.47
CA CYS A 99 11.12 9.18 7.02
C CYS A 99 11.06 8.00 6.01
N PRO A 100 11.92 7.90 4.98
CA PRO A 100 11.92 6.74 4.07
C PRO A 100 12.26 5.42 4.78
N SER A 101 13.22 5.43 5.72
CA SER A 101 13.60 4.21 6.46
C SER A 101 12.50 3.80 7.45
N LEU A 102 11.86 4.79 8.09
CA LEU A 102 10.70 4.56 8.95
C LEU A 102 9.54 3.96 8.15
N TYR A 103 9.22 4.52 6.98
CA TYR A 103 8.20 3.96 6.09
C TYR A 103 8.55 2.53 5.68
N HIS A 104 9.79 2.27 5.25
CA HIS A 104 10.24 0.93 4.87
C HIS A 104 10.08 -0.09 6.00
N TYR A 105 10.53 0.24 7.21
CA TYR A 105 10.38 -0.65 8.36
C TYR A 105 8.91 -0.94 8.68
N LEU A 106 8.06 0.09 8.62
CA LEU A 106 6.65 -0.06 8.94
C LEU A 106 5.90 -0.85 7.86
N TYR A 107 6.21 -0.61 6.59
CA TYR A 107 5.73 -1.41 5.46
C TYR A 107 6.10 -2.89 5.62
N LEU A 108 7.36 -3.19 5.96
CA LEU A 108 7.81 -4.57 6.24
C LEU A 108 7.10 -5.19 7.45
N GLN A 109 6.79 -4.41 8.49
CA GLN A 109 6.15 -4.91 9.71
C GLN A 109 4.64 -5.16 9.58
N LEU A 110 3.97 -4.53 8.60
CA LEU A 110 2.58 -4.80 8.26
C LEU A 110 2.39 -6.10 7.47
N GLY A 111 3.46 -6.87 7.26
CA GLY A 111 3.40 -8.12 6.49
C GLY A 111 3.25 -7.91 4.99
N ASN A 112 3.29 -6.66 4.52
CA ASN A 112 3.08 -6.32 3.14
C ASN A 112 4.34 -6.67 2.32
N ARG A 113 4.39 -7.90 1.82
CA ARG A 113 5.43 -8.37 0.88
C ARG A 113 4.91 -8.45 -0.55
N ASN A 114 3.63 -8.15 -0.78
CA ASN A 114 3.03 -8.24 -2.11
C ASN A 114 3.12 -6.88 -2.82
N PRO A 115 3.61 -6.81 -4.07
CA PRO A 115 3.54 -5.61 -4.90
C PRO A 115 2.14 -5.01 -5.05
N LEU A 116 1.09 -5.82 -4.83
CA LEU A 116 -0.31 -5.39 -4.82
C LEU A 116 -0.69 -4.54 -3.59
N GLU A 117 0.08 -4.56 -2.51
CA GLU A 117 -0.22 -3.88 -1.24
C GLU A 117 0.48 -2.52 -1.10
N ARG A 118 1.03 -1.98 -2.20
CA ARG A 118 1.69 -0.68 -2.26
C ARG A 118 0.67 0.45 -2.36
N VAL A 119 0.99 1.59 -1.78
CA VAL A 119 0.07 2.73 -1.76
C VAL A 119 -0.01 3.36 -3.14
N TYR A 120 -1.24 3.41 -3.66
CA TYR A 120 -1.55 3.90 -4.98
C TYR A 120 -1.93 5.39 -4.93
N VAL A 121 -1.21 6.21 -5.68
CA VAL A 121 -1.27 7.67 -5.65
C VAL A 121 -1.25 8.24 -7.06
N ALA A 122 -1.75 9.47 -7.21
CA ALA A 122 -1.56 10.27 -8.40
C ALA A 122 -0.48 11.31 -8.12
N VAL A 123 0.55 11.35 -8.96
CA VAL A 123 1.71 12.23 -8.83
C VAL A 123 1.71 13.28 -9.94
N SER A 124 2.11 14.49 -9.62
CA SER A 124 2.39 15.54 -10.61
C SER A 124 3.73 16.19 -10.30
N GLY A 125 4.51 16.50 -11.34
CA GLY A 125 5.87 16.99 -11.15
C GLY A 125 6.69 16.98 -12.43
N GLU A 126 8.01 17.15 -12.27
CA GLU A 126 8.96 17.27 -13.38
C GLU A 126 10.06 16.22 -13.27
N ILE A 127 10.22 15.42 -14.32
CA ILE A 127 11.36 14.51 -14.48
C ILE A 127 12.54 15.33 -14.98
N LYS A 128 13.63 15.33 -14.23
CA LYS A 128 14.86 16.08 -14.53
C LYS A 128 15.92 15.18 -15.13
N ALA A 129 16.83 15.79 -15.90
CA ALA A 129 17.98 15.09 -16.43
C ALA A 129 18.88 14.56 -15.29
N SER A 130 19.26 13.28 -15.40
CA SER A 130 20.20 12.64 -14.48
C SER A 130 21.64 13.09 -14.75
N HIS A 131 22.44 13.13 -13.70
CA HIS A 131 23.90 13.24 -13.76
C HIS A 131 24.53 11.91 -13.35
N GLN A 132 25.73 11.60 -13.85
CA GLN A 132 26.40 10.32 -13.55
C GLN A 132 26.75 10.16 -12.06
N SER A 133 26.86 11.27 -11.33
CA SER A 133 27.15 11.30 -9.91
C SER A 133 25.90 11.31 -9.02
N ASP A 134 24.71 11.18 -9.59
CA ASP A 134 23.49 11.13 -8.79
C ASP A 134 23.42 9.82 -8.01
N GLU A 135 23.18 9.91 -6.70
CA GLU A 135 23.01 8.74 -5.82
C GLU A 135 21.56 8.23 -5.79
N LEU A 136 20.67 8.81 -6.60
CA LEU A 136 19.26 8.43 -6.62
C LEU A 136 19.04 7.10 -7.37
N PRO A 137 18.21 6.19 -6.83
CA PRO A 137 17.95 4.87 -7.43
C PRO A 137 17.04 4.91 -8.68
N GLY A 138 16.46 6.06 -9.01
CA GLY A 138 15.57 6.29 -10.16
C GLY A 138 15.77 7.66 -10.78
N ALA A 139 14.97 7.99 -11.80
CA ALA A 139 15.08 9.29 -12.47
C ALA A 139 14.75 10.44 -11.51
N PRO A 140 15.57 11.51 -11.41
CA PRO A 140 15.31 12.60 -10.50
C PRO A 140 13.97 13.27 -10.80
N PHE A 141 13.15 13.44 -9.77
CA PHE A 141 11.78 13.94 -9.92
C PHE A 141 11.50 15.06 -8.92
N ILE A 142 11.11 16.23 -9.43
CA ILE A 142 10.59 17.32 -8.61
C ILE A 142 9.10 17.10 -8.44
N LEU A 143 8.73 16.52 -7.30
CA LEU A 143 7.36 16.24 -6.93
C LEU A 143 6.65 17.54 -6.51
N ASN A 144 5.68 17.97 -7.32
CA ASN A 144 4.89 19.19 -7.06
C ASN A 144 3.56 18.88 -6.37
N LYS A 145 3.01 17.69 -6.62
CA LYS A 145 1.72 17.27 -6.06
C LYS A 145 1.68 15.76 -5.87
N LEU A 146 1.18 15.35 -4.71
CA LEU A 146 0.93 13.95 -4.37
C LEU A 146 -0.51 13.84 -3.87
N GLU A 147 -1.34 13.10 -4.61
CA GLU A 147 -2.75 12.90 -4.28
C GLU A 147 -3.03 11.43 -4.05
N LYS A 148 -3.83 11.14 -3.05
CA LYS A 148 -4.31 9.78 -2.83
C LYS A 148 -5.30 9.41 -3.92
N ILE A 149 -5.14 8.23 -4.52
CA ILE A 149 -6.19 7.70 -5.38
C ILE A 149 -7.22 7.02 -4.47
N THR A 150 -8.41 7.60 -4.40
CA THR A 150 -9.49 7.15 -3.53
C THR A 150 -10.16 5.86 -3.99
N HIS A 151 -9.82 5.37 -5.19
CA HIS A 151 -10.38 4.17 -5.82
C HIS A 151 -9.24 3.29 -6.34
N CYS A 152 -8.94 2.21 -5.64
CA CYS A 152 -8.08 1.16 -6.20
C CYS A 152 -8.84 0.41 -7.28
N GLN A 153 -8.12 -0.06 -8.30
CA GLN A 153 -8.62 -1.05 -9.26
C GLN A 153 -8.79 -2.43 -8.59
N ALA A 154 -9.30 -2.50 -7.35
CA ALA A 154 -9.76 -3.76 -6.80
C ALA A 154 -10.96 -4.19 -7.64
N THR A 155 -10.71 -4.89 -8.74
CA THR A 155 -11.73 -5.41 -9.63
C THR A 155 -12.50 -6.48 -8.88
N TRP A 156 -13.57 -6.09 -8.20
CA TRP A 156 -14.64 -6.97 -7.80
C TRP A 156 -15.70 -6.91 -8.90
N ALA A 157 -16.11 -8.07 -9.38
CA ALA A 157 -17.17 -8.20 -10.36
C ALA A 157 -18.21 -9.13 -9.76
N GLU A 158 -19.48 -8.82 -9.98
CA GLU A 158 -20.57 -9.73 -9.66
C GLU A 158 -20.42 -10.99 -10.52
N ARG A 159 -20.37 -12.14 -9.87
CA ARG A 159 -20.25 -13.46 -10.50
C ARG A 159 -21.27 -14.36 -9.86
N ASN A 160 -22.02 -15.08 -10.69
CA ASN A 160 -22.94 -16.10 -10.21
C ASN A 160 -22.21 -17.07 -9.28
N SER A 161 -22.68 -17.17 -8.04
CA SER A 161 -22.14 -18.04 -7.00
C SER A 161 -23.28 -18.45 -6.07
N GLU A 162 -23.04 -19.51 -5.32
CA GLU A 162 -23.95 -19.96 -4.28
C GLU A 162 -23.99 -18.96 -3.12
N GLU A 163 -25.20 -18.66 -2.63
CA GLU A 163 -25.47 -17.72 -1.55
C GLU A 163 -25.23 -18.39 -0.18
N VAL A 164 -23.96 -18.49 0.21
CA VAL A 164 -23.54 -19.16 1.47
C VAL A 164 -22.73 -18.19 2.34
N LEU A 165 -23.18 -17.96 3.58
CA LEU A 165 -22.51 -17.08 4.54
C LEU A 165 -21.22 -17.71 5.12
N THR A 166 -21.28 -19.00 5.47
CA THR A 166 -20.27 -19.70 6.28
C THR A 166 -19.20 -20.39 5.45
N ASP A 167 -18.06 -20.64 6.08
CA ASP A 167 -16.93 -21.41 5.56
C ASP A 167 -16.30 -20.87 4.27
N ILE A 168 -16.47 -19.56 4.04
CA ILE A 168 -15.93 -18.81 2.90
C ILE A 168 -15.28 -17.51 3.40
N PRO A 169 -14.12 -17.11 2.85
CA PRO A 169 -13.55 -15.79 3.09
C PRO A 169 -14.32 -14.71 2.30
N TRP A 170 -14.76 -13.68 3.01
CA TRP A 170 -15.40 -12.48 2.48
C TRP A 170 -14.42 -11.31 2.54
N ARG A 171 -13.85 -10.95 1.40
CA ARG A 171 -12.90 -9.84 1.29
C ARG A 171 -13.64 -8.52 1.24
N PHE A 172 -13.19 -7.56 2.03
CA PHE A 172 -13.82 -6.24 2.09
C PHE A 172 -13.60 -5.47 0.80
N VAL A 173 -14.64 -4.79 0.34
CA VAL A 173 -14.62 -3.93 -0.84
C VAL A 173 -14.65 -2.46 -0.40
N GLY A 174 -15.62 -2.09 0.43
CA GLY A 174 -15.77 -0.73 0.92
C GLY A 174 -17.10 -0.47 1.61
N PHE A 175 -17.30 0.77 2.04
CA PHE A 175 -18.57 1.20 2.61
C PHE A 175 -19.53 1.65 1.51
N ILE A 176 -20.80 1.27 1.66
CA ILE A 176 -21.87 1.55 0.71
C ILE A 176 -22.94 2.44 1.34
N ASP A 177 -23.54 3.30 0.53
CA ASP A 177 -24.71 4.08 0.91
C ASP A 177 -26.02 3.32 0.66
N ASN A 178 -27.15 3.97 0.97
CA ASN A 178 -28.49 3.42 0.77
C ASN A 178 -28.88 3.19 -0.71
N SER A 179 -28.08 3.66 -1.66
CA SER A 179 -28.22 3.43 -3.09
C SER A 179 -27.24 2.38 -3.63
N ASP A 180 -26.60 1.62 -2.73
CA ASP A 180 -25.57 0.63 -3.01
C ASP A 180 -24.31 1.20 -3.69
N GLN A 181 -24.07 2.51 -3.60
CA GLN A 181 -22.87 3.14 -4.14
C GLN A 181 -21.74 3.10 -3.11
N ILE A 182 -20.54 2.70 -3.53
CA ILE A 182 -19.38 2.71 -2.66
C ILE A 182 -18.87 4.15 -2.52
N TYR A 183 -18.98 4.71 -1.31
CA TYR A 183 -18.50 6.07 -1.02
C TYR A 183 -17.12 6.08 -0.36
N SER A 184 -16.63 4.93 0.12
CA SER A 184 -15.32 4.81 0.78
C SER A 184 -14.68 3.46 0.49
N HIS A 185 -13.39 3.46 0.17
CA HIS A 185 -12.63 2.28 -0.27
C HIS A 185 -11.44 1.94 0.66
N PRO A 186 -11.68 1.60 1.93
CA PRO A 186 -10.63 1.13 2.85
C PRO A 186 -9.88 -0.11 2.37
N ALA A 187 -10.48 -0.94 1.50
CA ALA A 187 -9.81 -2.10 0.91
C ALA A 187 -8.57 -1.72 0.08
N CYS A 188 -8.45 -0.46 -0.37
CA CYS A 188 -7.26 0.04 -1.05
C CYS A 188 -6.07 0.24 -0.11
N GLU A 189 -6.34 0.32 1.19
CA GLU A 189 -5.35 0.56 2.24
C GLU A 189 -5.03 -0.75 3.00
N ASP A 190 -6.01 -1.65 3.14
CA ASP A 190 -5.85 -3.00 3.70
C ASP A 190 -6.59 -4.03 2.85
N GLN A 191 -5.90 -4.55 1.85
CA GLN A 191 -6.41 -5.58 0.94
C GLN A 191 -6.61 -6.94 1.62
N ASN A 192 -6.01 -7.14 2.80
CA ASN A 192 -6.08 -8.38 3.57
C ASN A 192 -7.28 -8.42 4.51
N PHE A 193 -8.09 -7.36 4.55
CA PHE A 193 -9.32 -7.35 5.31
C PHE A 193 -10.26 -8.45 4.82
N GLN A 194 -10.49 -9.44 5.66
CA GLN A 194 -11.40 -10.54 5.39
C GLN A 194 -12.24 -10.87 6.61
N LEU A 195 -13.52 -11.16 6.37
CA LEU A 195 -14.40 -11.82 7.33
C LEU A 195 -14.52 -13.30 6.95
N PHE A 196 -14.43 -14.20 7.93
CA PHE A 196 -14.62 -15.63 7.69
C PHE A 196 -15.57 -16.19 8.75
N PHE A 197 -16.82 -16.44 8.36
CA PHE A 197 -17.84 -16.99 9.26
C PHE A 197 -17.66 -18.50 9.42
N ARG A 198 -17.62 -19.00 10.66
CA ARG A 198 -17.50 -20.44 10.94
C ARG A 198 -18.85 -21.01 11.34
N SER A 199 -19.16 -22.18 10.80
CA SER A 199 -20.39 -22.93 11.11
C SER A 199 -20.33 -23.65 12.46
N GLU A 200 -19.12 -23.86 13.01
CA GLU A 200 -18.87 -24.58 14.26
C GLU A 200 -18.03 -23.74 15.23
N ILE A 201 -18.28 -23.91 16.53
CA ILE A 201 -17.47 -23.32 17.62
C ILE A 201 -16.14 -24.08 17.71
N ASP A 202 -15.05 -23.37 18.01
CA ASP A 202 -13.75 -24.00 18.26
C ASP A 202 -13.79 -24.68 19.65
N PRO A 203 -13.55 -25.99 19.76
CA PRO A 203 -13.65 -26.71 21.04
C PRO A 203 -12.68 -26.22 22.11
N VAL A 204 -11.69 -25.39 21.76
CA VAL A 204 -10.70 -24.81 22.68
C VAL A 204 -11.19 -23.49 23.30
N ASP A 205 -12.31 -22.93 22.82
CA ASP A 205 -12.76 -21.62 23.27
C ASP A 205 -13.31 -21.64 24.71
N PRO A 206 -12.97 -20.64 25.55
CA PRO A 206 -13.39 -20.59 26.93
C PRO A 206 -14.92 -20.58 27.09
N PRO A 207 -15.51 -21.44 27.96
CA PRO A 207 -16.96 -21.52 28.15
C PRO A 207 -17.61 -20.19 28.57
N PHE A 208 -16.88 -19.29 29.24
CA PHE A 208 -17.43 -17.99 29.66
C PHE A 208 -17.65 -17.01 28.50
N LEU A 209 -17.04 -17.23 27.32
CA LEU A 209 -17.23 -16.39 26.14
C LEU A 209 -18.44 -16.82 25.31
N ILE A 210 -18.75 -18.11 25.33
CA ILE A 210 -19.82 -18.74 24.56
C ILE A 210 -21.08 -18.91 25.42
N GLY A 211 -20.94 -18.93 26.74
CA GLY A 211 -22.03 -19.35 27.62
C GLY A 211 -22.52 -20.76 27.28
N ASP A 212 -23.76 -21.06 27.68
CA ASP A 212 -24.44 -22.32 27.36
C ASP A 212 -25.34 -22.21 26.11
N ASP A 213 -25.15 -21.19 25.26
CA ASP A 213 -26.00 -20.98 24.08
C ASP A 213 -25.43 -21.68 22.83
N PRO A 214 -26.05 -22.79 22.37
CA PRO A 214 -25.58 -23.53 21.20
C PRO A 214 -25.75 -22.78 19.87
N ALA A 215 -26.51 -21.68 19.86
CA ALA A 215 -26.70 -20.83 18.68
C ALA A 215 -25.54 -19.84 18.48
N ILE A 216 -24.66 -19.68 19.48
CA ILE A 216 -23.48 -18.84 19.32
C ILE A 216 -22.52 -19.51 18.33
N LYS A 217 -22.13 -18.73 17.32
CA LYS A 217 -21.09 -19.02 16.36
C LYS A 217 -20.00 -17.96 16.50
N TYR A 218 -19.00 -18.02 15.64
CA TYR A 218 -18.06 -16.93 15.54
C TYR A 218 -17.64 -16.72 14.09
N PHE A 219 -17.20 -15.51 13.80
CA PHE A 219 -16.44 -15.24 12.60
C PHE A 219 -15.06 -14.74 12.98
N PHE A 220 -14.15 -14.91 12.04
CA PHE A 220 -12.81 -14.43 12.14
C PHE A 220 -12.62 -13.17 11.33
N ILE A 221 -11.83 -12.26 11.87
CA ILE A 221 -11.35 -11.09 11.15
C ILE A 221 -9.86 -11.26 10.92
N LYS A 222 -9.49 -11.17 9.66
CA LYS A 222 -8.10 -11.00 9.22
C LYS A 222 -7.98 -9.56 8.72
N SER A 223 -6.95 -8.85 9.18
CA SER A 223 -6.64 -7.47 8.77
C SER A 223 -5.19 -7.17 9.15
N SER A 224 -4.46 -6.48 8.27
CA SER A 224 -3.10 -6.04 8.58
C SER A 224 -3.06 -4.95 9.67
N VAL A 225 -4.19 -4.29 9.93
CA VAL A 225 -4.30 -3.22 10.94
C VAL A 225 -4.70 -3.73 12.32
N TRP A 226 -5.61 -4.71 12.40
CA TRP A 226 -6.05 -5.21 13.71
C TRP A 226 -5.27 -6.42 14.21
N VAL A 227 -4.52 -7.09 13.33
CA VAL A 227 -3.73 -8.26 13.67
C VAL A 227 -2.26 -7.98 13.40
N ARG A 228 -1.49 -7.63 14.43
CA ARG A 228 -0.03 -7.55 14.30
C ARG A 228 0.61 -8.94 14.49
N GLN A 229 1.37 -9.36 13.47
CA GLN A 229 2.61 -10.15 13.59
C GLN A 229 2.59 -11.68 13.85
N LYS A 230 1.55 -12.44 13.46
CA LYS A 230 1.77 -13.86 13.06
C LYS A 230 0.88 -14.29 11.91
N PRO A 231 1.40 -15.01 10.89
CA PRO A 231 0.57 -15.76 9.96
C PRO A 231 -0.39 -16.66 10.76
N GLY A 232 -1.70 -16.46 10.60
CA GLY A 232 -2.74 -17.23 11.31
C GLY A 232 -3.33 -16.58 12.57
N SER A 233 -2.89 -15.38 12.98
CA SER A 233 -3.58 -14.63 14.05
C SER A 233 -4.86 -13.98 13.50
N TRP A 234 -6.02 -14.41 13.99
CA TRP A 234 -7.34 -13.96 13.52
C TRP A 234 -8.13 -13.48 14.75
N ILE A 235 -8.88 -12.37 14.65
CA ILE A 235 -9.75 -11.93 15.75
C ILE A 235 -11.04 -12.73 15.68
N LYS A 236 -11.36 -13.49 16.74
CA LYS A 236 -12.65 -14.17 16.88
C LYS A 236 -13.69 -13.18 17.38
N VAL A 237 -14.81 -13.10 16.68
CA VAL A 237 -15.99 -12.33 17.09
C VAL A 237 -17.14 -13.31 17.25
N TYR A 238 -17.63 -13.45 18.46
CA TYR A 238 -18.76 -14.32 18.76
C TYR A 238 -20.06 -13.63 18.38
N THR A 239 -20.92 -14.39 17.72
CA THR A 239 -22.16 -13.89 17.13
C THR A 239 -23.27 -14.90 17.24
N GLN A 240 -24.51 -14.44 17.24
CA GLN A 240 -25.67 -15.27 17.00
C GLN A 240 -26.26 -14.91 15.65
N THR A 241 -26.42 -15.89 14.76
CA THR A 241 -27.05 -15.66 13.45
C THR A 241 -28.49 -16.14 13.49
N GLN A 242 -29.42 -15.26 13.10
CA GLN A 242 -30.84 -15.58 12.99
C GLN A 242 -31.36 -15.04 11.66
N GLU A 243 -31.82 -15.93 10.78
CA GLU A 243 -32.31 -15.58 9.44
C GLU A 243 -31.29 -14.69 8.68
N ASN A 244 -31.62 -13.42 8.45
CA ASN A 244 -30.82 -12.41 7.76
C ASN A 244 -30.12 -11.43 8.72
N LYS A 245 -29.96 -11.81 9.99
CA LYS A 245 -29.39 -10.96 11.05
C LYS A 245 -28.26 -11.66 11.79
N ILE A 246 -27.26 -10.86 12.18
CA ILE A 246 -26.10 -11.26 12.96
C ILE A 246 -26.05 -10.36 14.20
N ALA A 247 -26.34 -10.92 15.37
CA ALA A 247 -26.15 -10.24 16.64
C ALA A 247 -24.70 -10.38 17.10
N ILE A 248 -24.05 -9.27 17.42
CA ILE A 248 -22.64 -9.25 17.83
C ILE A 248 -22.53 -9.36 19.36
N SER A 249 -22.16 -10.55 19.85
CA SER A 249 -22.12 -10.85 21.28
C SER A 249 -20.87 -10.30 21.97
N THR A 250 -19.75 -10.28 21.26
CA THR A 250 -18.48 -9.75 21.77
C THR A 250 -18.01 -8.57 20.93
N ALA A 251 -17.49 -7.55 21.59
CA ALA A 251 -16.86 -6.45 20.86
C ALA A 251 -15.66 -6.93 20.07
N LEU A 252 -15.30 -6.13 19.07
CA LEU A 252 -13.95 -6.04 18.52
C LEU A 252 -12.95 -5.50 19.56
N PHE A 253 -13.02 -5.97 20.80
CA PHE A 253 -12.05 -5.67 21.84
C PHE A 253 -11.24 -6.91 22.20
N PRO A 254 -9.95 -6.70 22.49
CA PRO A 254 -9.02 -7.76 22.80
C PRO A 254 -9.38 -8.62 24.01
N LEU A 255 -9.47 -9.94 23.84
CA LEU A 255 -9.47 -10.91 24.95
C LEU A 255 -8.08 -11.40 25.36
N LEU A 256 -7.02 -10.77 24.84
CA LEU A 256 -5.64 -10.87 25.33
C LEU A 256 -5.13 -9.47 25.61
N THR A 257 -3.99 -9.28 26.26
CA THR A 257 -3.49 -7.94 26.61
C THR A 257 -3.22 -6.98 25.43
N ASN A 258 -3.43 -7.35 24.15
CA ASN A 258 -3.49 -6.46 22.96
C ASN A 258 -3.86 -7.20 21.62
N PRO A 259 -5.09 -7.68 21.38
CA PRO A 259 -5.68 -7.69 20.02
C PRO A 259 -6.95 -6.81 19.83
N GLY A 260 -6.71 -5.54 19.57
CA GLY A 260 -7.57 -4.48 19.06
C GLY A 260 -6.64 -3.29 18.78
N PRO A 261 -7.08 -2.18 18.16
CA PRO A 261 -6.25 -0.99 18.11
C PRO A 261 -6.12 -0.51 19.55
N ALA A 262 -5.06 -0.96 20.20
CA ALA A 262 -4.76 -0.52 21.54
C ALA A 262 -4.70 1.00 21.47
N ILE A 263 -5.20 1.63 22.52
CA ILE A 263 -4.68 2.92 22.96
C ILE A 263 -3.22 2.65 23.39
N LEU A 264 -2.38 2.30 22.41
CA LEU A 264 -0.94 2.38 22.48
C LEU A 264 -0.64 3.87 22.36
N PRO A 265 0.26 4.40 23.19
CA PRO A 265 0.48 5.82 23.34
C PRO A 265 0.86 6.41 21.97
N SER A 266 -0.07 7.12 21.33
CA SER A 266 0.06 8.10 20.21
C SER A 266 1.05 7.86 19.05
N ASN A 267 1.84 6.79 19.04
CA ASN A 267 3.13 6.70 18.35
C ASN A 267 3.26 5.43 17.48
N ASN A 268 2.28 4.52 17.51
CA ASN A 268 2.25 3.34 16.63
C ASN A 268 1.29 3.48 15.44
N TYR A 269 0.51 4.57 15.37
CA TYR A 269 -0.39 4.87 14.25
C TYR A 269 0.23 5.83 13.23
N ASN A 270 1.52 6.14 13.35
CA ASN A 270 2.17 7.18 12.56
C ASN A 270 2.09 6.95 11.02
N ILE A 271 1.79 5.73 10.53
CA ILE A 271 1.66 5.45 9.08
C ILE A 271 0.21 5.44 8.59
N LEU A 272 -0.77 5.37 9.49
CA LEU A 272 -2.18 5.38 9.09
C LEU A 272 -2.64 6.83 9.04
N THR A 273 -2.96 7.32 7.84
CA THR A 273 -3.55 8.66 7.69
C THR A 273 -4.80 8.78 8.58
N ARG A 274 -5.12 9.98 9.07
CA ARG A 274 -6.33 10.21 9.89
C ARG A 274 -7.61 9.66 9.22
N GLU A 275 -7.66 9.69 7.90
CA GLU A 275 -8.74 9.12 7.10
C GLU A 275 -8.84 7.59 7.26
N VAL A 276 -7.70 6.89 7.28
CA VAL A 276 -7.60 5.45 7.53
C VAL A 276 -8.14 5.11 8.92
N ILE A 277 -7.74 5.88 9.94
CA ILE A 277 -8.23 5.73 11.32
C ILE A 277 -9.75 5.86 11.35
N ASN A 278 -10.31 6.92 10.76
CA ASN A 278 -11.75 7.13 10.70
C ASN A 278 -12.50 5.99 9.98
N LYS A 279 -11.89 5.39 8.95
CA LYS A 279 -12.47 4.22 8.24
C LYS A 279 -12.49 2.97 9.11
N TYR A 280 -11.46 2.73 9.91
CA TYR A 280 -11.45 1.62 10.87
C TYR A 280 -12.40 1.84 12.03
N ASP A 281 -12.55 3.07 12.51
CA ASP A 281 -13.59 3.43 13.49
C ASP A 281 -14.97 3.12 12.93
N SER A 282 -15.20 3.40 11.64
CA SER A 282 -16.46 3.07 10.96
C SER A 282 -16.72 1.56 10.89
N LEU A 283 -15.68 0.74 10.71
CA LEU A 283 -15.81 -0.72 10.78
C LEU A 283 -16.10 -1.22 12.21
N GLN A 284 -15.53 -0.56 13.22
CA GLN A 284 -15.87 -0.85 14.62
C GLN A 284 -17.33 -0.51 14.92
N LEU A 285 -17.85 0.57 14.36
CA LEU A 285 -19.25 0.94 14.47
C LEU A 285 -20.16 -0.06 13.73
N LEU A 286 -19.74 -0.55 12.55
CA LEU A 286 -20.47 -1.60 11.85
C LEU A 286 -20.60 -2.86 12.71
N LEU A 287 -19.48 -3.34 13.27
CA LEU A 287 -19.36 -4.61 14.02
C LEU A 287 -19.37 -4.42 15.54
N ARG A 288 -20.13 -3.44 16.05
CA ARG A 288 -20.12 -3.07 17.47
C ARG A 288 -20.81 -4.12 18.35
N GLN A 289 -20.27 -4.37 19.54
CA GLN A 289 -20.91 -5.25 20.53
C GLN A 289 -22.31 -4.79 20.90
N GLY A 290 -23.22 -5.75 20.99
CA GLY A 290 -24.61 -5.53 21.36
C GLY A 290 -25.46 -4.93 20.23
N ASP A 291 -24.86 -4.71 19.06
CA ASP A 291 -25.60 -4.33 17.86
C ASP A 291 -26.02 -5.59 17.09
N GLU A 292 -27.08 -5.41 16.29
CA GLU A 292 -27.57 -6.39 15.33
C GLU A 292 -27.30 -5.86 13.92
N ILE A 293 -26.77 -6.72 13.06
CA ILE A 293 -26.38 -6.38 11.70
C ILE A 293 -27.25 -7.19 10.76
N GLU A 294 -27.86 -6.52 9.80
CA GLU A 294 -28.57 -7.16 8.71
C GLU A 294 -27.57 -7.57 7.63
N TYR A 295 -27.73 -8.76 7.05
CA TYR A 295 -26.91 -9.21 5.95
C TYR A 295 -27.75 -9.66 4.76
N ASN A 296 -27.22 -9.45 3.56
CA ASN A 296 -27.79 -9.92 2.31
C ASN A 296 -26.67 -10.49 1.45
N ILE A 297 -26.84 -11.73 0.99
CA ILE A 297 -25.92 -12.36 0.04
C ILE A 297 -26.66 -12.51 -1.27
N LYS A 298 -26.04 -12.02 -2.34
CA LYS A 298 -26.50 -12.22 -3.70
C LYS A 298 -25.29 -12.51 -4.56
N ASN A 299 -25.33 -13.61 -5.30
CA ASN A 299 -24.19 -14.04 -6.12
C ASN A 299 -22.92 -14.19 -5.27
N ASN A 300 -21.82 -13.53 -5.63
CA ASN A 300 -20.57 -13.53 -4.88
C ASN A 300 -20.41 -12.29 -3.98
N LEU A 301 -21.48 -11.54 -3.72
CA LEU A 301 -21.46 -10.31 -2.94
C LEU A 301 -22.21 -10.51 -1.63
N MET A 302 -21.62 -10.02 -0.54
CA MET A 302 -22.27 -9.93 0.77
C MET A 302 -22.33 -8.47 1.17
N LYS A 303 -23.53 -8.00 1.51
CA LYS A 303 -23.77 -6.69 2.11
C LYS A 303 -24.05 -6.88 3.59
N LEU A 304 -23.39 -6.09 4.41
CA LEU A 304 -23.68 -5.94 5.84
C LEU A 304 -24.23 -4.54 6.08
N TYR A 305 -25.27 -4.42 6.91
CA TYR A 305 -25.86 -3.15 7.27
C TYR A 305 -26.14 -3.10 8.77
N ASN A 306 -25.60 -2.10 9.46
CA ASN A 306 -25.92 -1.83 10.85
C ASN A 306 -26.97 -0.70 10.93
N PRO A 307 -28.25 -1.02 11.19
CA PRO A 307 -29.33 -0.04 11.22
C PRO A 307 -29.21 0.98 12.36
N LYS A 308 -28.47 0.67 13.42
CA LYS A 308 -28.29 1.58 14.57
C LYS A 308 -27.32 2.72 14.26
N ASN A 309 -26.32 2.46 13.42
CA ASN A 309 -25.31 3.45 13.04
C ASN A 309 -25.47 3.97 11.60
N ASP A 310 -26.46 3.47 10.84
CA ASP A 310 -26.69 3.80 9.42
C ASP A 310 -25.42 3.57 8.57
N LEU A 311 -24.81 2.38 8.75
CA LEU A 311 -23.55 2.01 8.09
C LEU A 311 -23.72 0.74 7.28
N GLY A 312 -23.45 0.83 5.97
CA GLY A 312 -23.42 -0.29 5.04
C GLY A 312 -22.00 -0.64 4.60
N ALA A 313 -21.71 -1.92 4.43
CA ALA A 313 -20.43 -2.43 3.93
C ALA A 313 -20.64 -3.53 2.89
N LEU A 314 -19.80 -3.52 1.87
CA LEU A 314 -19.78 -4.51 0.80
C LEU A 314 -18.55 -5.40 0.91
N PHE A 315 -18.78 -6.69 0.71
CA PHE A 315 -17.76 -7.73 0.67
C PHE A 315 -17.95 -8.59 -0.58
N VAL A 316 -16.85 -9.16 -1.06
CA VAL A 316 -16.82 -10.10 -2.18
C VAL A 316 -16.23 -11.43 -1.74
N LYS A 317 -16.80 -12.52 -2.21
CA LYS A 317 -16.27 -13.88 -2.01
C LYS A 317 -14.89 -14.01 -2.66
N ASP A 318 -13.90 -14.40 -1.86
CA ASP A 318 -12.51 -14.67 -2.27
C ASP A 318 -12.32 -16.15 -2.63
#